data_AF-A0A5N9GV18-F1
#
_entry.id   AF-A0A5N9GV18-F1
#
_cell.length_a   1.000
_cell.length_b   1.000
_cell.length_c   1.000
_cell.angle_alpha   90.00
_cell.angle_beta   90.00
_cell.angle_gamma   90.00
#
_symmetry.space_group_name_H-M   'P 1'
#
loop_
_entity.id
_entity.type
_entity.pdbx_description
1 polymer ?
#
loop_
_entity_poly.entity_id
_entity_poly.type
_entity_poly.pdbx_seq_one_letter_code
_entity_poly.pdbx_strand_id
1 'polypeptide(L)' 'MTWRFLDEAASVLAFDPDEAAIALAIQETPVALKDKVEFRVADMTNIQLRPSAYDVGVFAWSI' A
#
# COMPACT_ATOMS: atom_id res chain seq x y z
N MET A 1 7.76 4.61 -3.59
CA MET A 1 8.58 3.51 -3.03
C MET A 1 8.54 2.34 -4.02
N THR A 2 9.61 2.14 -4.81
CA THR A 2 9.67 1.18 -5.92
C THR A 2 9.75 -0.27 -5.44
N TRP A 3 8.62 -0.84 -5.01
CA TRP A 3 8.36 -2.28 -4.80
C TRP A 3 9.33 -3.12 -3.94
N ARG A 4 10.35 -2.51 -3.33
CA ARG A 4 11.51 -3.21 -2.73
C ARG A 4 11.20 -4.21 -1.62
N PHE A 5 10.09 -4.05 -0.93
CA PHE A 5 9.69 -4.93 0.18
C PHE A 5 8.56 -5.90 -0.21
N LEU A 6 8.01 -5.75 -1.41
CA LEU A 6 6.80 -6.45 -1.82
C LEU A 6 7.04 -7.88 -2.28
N ASP A 7 8.25 -8.19 -2.75
CA ASP A 7 8.62 -9.57 -3.09
C ASP A 7 8.64 -10.45 -1.84
N GLU A 8 9.15 -9.93 -0.71
CA GLU A 8 9.26 -10.63 0.57
C GLU A 8 7.97 -10.59 1.40
N ALA A 9 7.08 -9.61 1.15
CA ALA A 9 5.82 -9.51 1.83
C ALA A 9 4.83 -10.58 1.35
N ALA A 10 4.09 -11.17 2.30
CA ALA A 10 2.96 -12.06 2.00
C ALA A 10 1.79 -11.28 1.39
N SER A 11 1.52 -10.08 1.91
CA SER A 11 0.55 -9.12 1.38
C SER A 11 0.87 -7.70 1.85
N VAL A 12 0.39 -6.70 1.12
CA VAL A 12 0.54 -5.28 1.46
C VAL A 12 -0.80 -4.57 1.27
N LEU A 13 -1.14 -3.74 2.25
CA LEU A 13 -2.24 -2.80 2.18
C LEU A 13 -1.66 -1.38 2.23
N ALA A 14 -1.86 -0.63 1.16
CA ALA A 14 -1.33 0.71 0.98
C ALA A 14 -2.45 1.76 0.98
N PHE A 15 -2.17 2.91 1.58
CA PHE A 15 -3.09 4.03 1.67
C PHE A 15 -2.41 5.32 1.25
N ASP A 16 -3.14 6.15 0.52
CA ASP A 16 -2.78 7.53 0.24
C ASP A 16 -4.08 8.36 0.13
N PRO A 17 -4.15 9.57 0.69
CA PRO A 17 -5.32 10.44 0.51
C PRO A 17 -5.43 11.00 -0.93
N ASP A 18 -4.36 11.00 -1.72
CA ASP A 18 -4.35 11.45 -3.10
C ASP A 18 -4.79 10.31 -4.05
N GLU A 19 -5.99 10.44 -4.59
CA GLU A 19 -6.56 9.50 -5.56
C GLU A 19 -5.72 9.39 -6.83
N ALA A 20 -5.09 10.48 -7.28
CA ALA A 20 -4.24 10.45 -8.47
C ALA A 20 -2.95 9.66 -8.22
N ALA A 21 -2.39 9.76 -7.00
CA ALA A 21 -1.23 8.98 -6.60
C ALA A 21 -1.57 7.47 -6.53
N ILE A 22 -2.74 7.11 -5.98
CA ILE A 22 -3.21 5.72 -5.97
C ILE A 22 -3.43 5.19 -7.40
N ALA A 23 -4.06 5.97 -8.27
CA ALA A 23 -4.29 5.57 -9.66
C ALA A 23 -2.96 5.32 -10.40
N LEU A 24 -1.95 6.16 -10.18
CA LEU A 24 -0.61 5.98 -10.73
C LEU A 24 0.05 4.71 -10.15
N ALA A 25 0.00 4.51 -8.83
CA ALA A 25 0.56 3.32 -8.19
C ALA A 25 -0.04 2.02 -8.73
N ILE A 26 -1.36 1.97 -8.94
CA ILE A 26 -2.05 0.82 -9.55
C ILE A 26 -1.56 0.57 -10.97
N GLN A 27 -1.40 1.63 -11.78
CA GLN A 27 -0.91 1.51 -13.16
C GLN A 27 0.53 1.01 -13.21
N GLU A 28 1.38 1.48 -12.30
CA GLU A 28 2.79 1.12 -12.22
C GLU A 28 3.05 -0.20 -11.48
N THR A 29 2.01 -0.84 -10.92
CA THR A 29 2.15 -2.10 -10.19
C THR A 29 2.63 -3.22 -11.12
N PRO A 30 3.81 -3.82 -10.84
CA PRO A 30 4.31 -4.97 -11.58
C PRO A 30 3.30 -6.11 -11.55
N VAL A 31 3.11 -6.80 -12.68
CA VAL A 31 2.12 -7.88 -12.83
C VAL A 31 2.27 -8.94 -11.75
N ALA A 32 3.50 -9.32 -11.40
CA ALA A 32 3.79 -10.32 -10.38
C ALA A 32 3.32 -9.94 -8.95
N LEU A 33 3.04 -8.66 -8.72
CA LEU A 33 2.67 -8.12 -7.40
C LEU A 33 1.19 -7.73 -7.31
N LYS A 34 0.44 -7.74 -8.42
CA LYS A 34 -0.96 -7.29 -8.43
C LYS A 34 -1.86 -8.04 -7.45
N ASP A 35 -1.59 -9.32 -7.22
CA ASP A 35 -2.37 -10.15 -6.29
C ASP A 35 -1.92 -10.02 -4.83
N LYS A 36 -0.78 -9.36 -4.58
CA LYS A 36 -0.22 -9.15 -3.23
C LYS A 36 -0.55 -7.77 -2.65
N VAL A 37 -0.92 -6.80 -3.49
CA VAL A 37 -1.07 -5.39 -3.08
C VAL A 37 -2.49 -4.93 -3.24
N GLU A 38 -3.04 -4.40 -2.16
CA GLU A 38 -4.29 -3.66 -2.18
C GLU A 38 -4.01 -2.18 -1.91
N PHE A 39 -4.57 -1.31 -2.76
CA PHE A 39 -4.50 0.14 -2.61
C PHE A 39 -5.86 0.69 -2.19
N ARG A 40 -5.87 1.65 -1.27
CA ARG A 40 -7.09 2.35 -0.84
C ARG A 40 -6.84 3.85 -0.72
N VAL A 41 -7.79 4.65 -1.20
CA VAL A 41 -7.78 6.10 -0.96
C VAL A 41 -8.29 6.36 0.45
N ALA A 42 -7.41 6.77 1.36
CA ALA A 42 -7.77 7.11 2.73
C ALA A 42 -6.71 7.98 3.42
N ASP A 43 -7.16 8.86 4.31
CA ASP A 43 -6.30 9.56 5.26
C ASP A 43 -5.95 8.63 6.43
N MET A 44 -4.67 8.55 6.80
CA MET A 44 -4.16 7.74 7.89
C MET A 44 -4.88 7.95 9.23
N THR A 45 -5.39 9.17 9.48
CA THR A 45 -6.14 9.52 10.69
C THR A 45 -7.53 8.89 10.76
N ASN A 46 -8.08 8.46 9.63
CA ASN A 46 -9.44 7.92 9.50
C ASN A 46 -9.47 6.40 9.25
N ILE A 47 -8.33 5.73 9.24
CA ILE A 47 -8.25 4.28 9.00
C ILE A 47 -8.39 3.52 10.31
N GLN A 48 -9.29 2.53 10.32
CA GLN A 48 -9.37 1.53 11.38
C GLN A 48 -8.72 0.24 10.90
N LEU A 49 -7.56 -0.09 11.46
CA LEU A 49 -6.90 -1.36 11.23
C LEU A 49 -7.23 -2.33 12.37
N ARG A 50 -7.36 -3.61 12.03
CA ARG A 50 -7.51 -4.66 13.05
C ARG A 50 -6.19 -4.77 13.84
N PRO A 51 -6.24 -4.79 15.19
CA PRO A 51 -5.05 -5.02 15.99
C PRO A 51 -4.35 -6.33 15.60
N SER A 52 -3.01 -6.30 15.56
CA SER A 52 -2.17 -7.49 15.25
C SER A 52 -2.47 -8.17 13.91
N ALA A 53 -3.14 -7.49 12.97
CA ALA A 53 -3.38 -8.01 11.63
C ALA A 53 -2.20 -7.78 10.66
N TYR A 54 -1.22 -6.97 11.06
CA TYR A 54 -0.06 -6.60 10.26
C TYR A 54 1.20 -6.70 11.10
N ASP A 55 2.26 -7.27 10.52
CA ASP A 55 3.54 -7.47 11.18
C ASP A 55 4.41 -6.20 11.17
N VAL A 56 4.22 -5.35 10.15
CA VAL A 56 5.03 -4.15 9.90
C VAL A 56 4.16 -2.98 9.44
N GLY A 57 4.44 -1.78 9.95
CA GLY A 57 3.90 -0.52 9.46
C GLY A 57 5.00 0.35 8.86
N VAL A 58 4.77 0.89 7.66
CA VAL A 58 5.71 1.79 6.97
C VAL A 58 5.02 3.13 6.75
N PHE A 59 5.65 4.21 7.24
CA PHE A 59 5.23 5.59 6.99
C PHE A 59 6.24 6.25 6.07
N ALA A 60 5.80 6.58 4.85
CA ALA A 60 6.62 7.23 3.85
C ALA A 60 5.98 8.58 3.46
N TRP A 61 6.82 9.56 3.13
CA TRP A 61 6.40 10.91 2.77
C TRP A 61 6.06 11.05 1.27
N SER A 62 6.08 9.94 0.51
CA SER A 62 5.69 9.85 -0.90
C SER A 62 5.50 8.37 -1.25
N ILE A 63 4.37 8.02 -1.85
CA ILE A 63 4.12 6.68 -2.43
C ILE A 63 4.87 6.51 -3.75
#